data_AF-A0A521JWY3-F1
#
_entry.id   AF-A0A521JWY3-F1
#
_cell.length_a   1.000
_cell.length_b   1.000
_cell.length_c   1.000
_cell.angle_alpha   90.00
_cell.angle_beta   90.00
_cell.angle_gamma   90.00
#
_symmetry.space_group_name_H-M   'P 1'
#
loop_
_entity.id
_entity.type
_entity.pdbx_description
1 polymer ?
#
loop_
_entity_poly.entity_id
_entity_poly.type
_entity_poly.pdbx_seq_one_letter_code
_entity_poly.pdbx_strand_id
1 'polypeptide(L)'
;MRSRPSPIIPLLLIVLLCTAPACGALSHERLVYNERDVQIGTEHDPSTSSSPPTVLNSHPARLTVEDIRALLSSVQVSGWSGMVGGLLRDPTPIPLLKEEELNLVAKPLVSALSQARPDERVFFSVPNLAVRYNEDRTAGSLFIRGPYLHLTLQDHTAFVRTDTAGGEDYKDPRDFKGMHLWLARPAQPASLSPADTPAWGPFEKVHISMKIQDVLAARSLPIAAQTGQPVPQVPAAQLVPVIPTLPTSKGSSGAPTTAESAEDLRLMLRELSSANLELRSRLKDQAQDMQSLKDELAKLKQELTDSKPKAKSRRKPAAPQQ
;
A
#
# COMPACT_ATOMS: atom_id res chain seq x y z
N MET A 1 62.91 -2.58 -55.55
CA MET A 1 61.75 -1.70 -55.28
C MET A 1 60.50 -2.54 -55.08
N ARG A 2 60.11 -2.79 -53.82
CA ARG A 2 58.74 -3.18 -53.41
C ARG A 2 58.55 -2.65 -51.98
N SER A 3 57.70 -1.65 -51.83
CA SER A 3 57.31 -1.06 -50.54
C SER A 3 56.38 -2.02 -49.79
N ARG A 4 56.60 -2.17 -48.48
CA ARG A 4 55.66 -2.86 -47.58
C ARG A 4 54.75 -1.82 -46.92
N PRO A 5 53.42 -2.03 -46.87
CA PRO A 5 52.49 -1.11 -46.20
C PRO A 5 52.52 -1.30 -44.68
N SER A 6 52.47 -0.17 -43.96
CA SER A 6 52.39 -0.10 -42.49
C SER A 6 51.07 -0.64 -41.93
N PRO A 7 51.08 -1.39 -40.81
CA PRO A 7 49.87 -1.86 -40.14
C PRO A 7 49.47 -0.88 -39.03
N ILE A 8 48.81 0.23 -39.37
CA ILE A 8 48.27 1.17 -38.36
C ILE A 8 46.73 1.11 -38.28
N ILE A 9 46.08 0.23 -39.04
CA ILE A 9 44.62 0.18 -39.14
C ILE A 9 44.08 -1.21 -38.75
N PRO A 10 44.30 -1.65 -37.49
CA PRO A 10 43.20 -2.35 -36.81
C PRO A 10 43.04 -1.97 -35.33
N LEU A 11 43.64 -0.86 -34.86
CA LEU A 11 43.52 -0.46 -33.44
C LEU A 11 42.24 0.35 -33.13
N LEU A 12 41.50 0.81 -34.16
CA LEU A 12 40.32 1.65 -33.95
C LEU A 12 38.99 0.86 -33.82
N LEU A 13 39.00 -0.46 -34.05
CA LEU A 13 37.77 -1.28 -34.00
C LEU A 13 37.57 -2.03 -32.67
N ILE A 14 38.52 -1.95 -31.73
CA ILE A 14 38.44 -2.63 -30.42
C ILE A 14 37.99 -1.65 -29.30
N VAL A 15 38.11 -0.34 -29.51
CA VAL A 15 37.70 0.67 -28.52
C VAL A 15 36.19 0.98 -28.58
N LEU A 16 35.50 0.57 -29.66
CA LEU A 16 34.07 0.86 -29.88
C LEU A 16 33.12 -0.29 -29.46
N LEU A 17 33.59 -1.25 -28.65
CA LEU A 17 32.75 -2.31 -28.06
C LEU A 17 32.46 -2.10 -26.55
N CYS A 18 32.90 -1.00 -25.94
CA CYS A 18 32.72 -0.73 -24.51
C CYS A 18 31.48 0.11 -24.14
N THR A 19 30.51 0.29 -25.04
CA THR A 19 29.25 0.98 -24.72
C THR A 19 28.09 -0.01 -24.70
N ALA A 20 28.13 -0.96 -23.75
CA ALA A 20 26.93 -1.61 -23.25
C ALA A 20 26.32 -0.72 -22.15
N PRO A 21 24.99 -0.66 -22.01
CA PRO A 21 24.31 0.33 -21.17
C PRO A 21 24.52 0.00 -19.69
N ALA A 22 25.53 0.59 -19.07
CA ALA A 22 25.71 0.57 -17.62
C ALA A 22 24.87 1.69 -16.96
N CYS A 23 23.56 1.71 -17.23
CA CYS A 23 22.60 2.47 -16.42
C CYS A 23 21.71 1.48 -15.66
N GLY A 24 22.35 0.71 -14.78
CA GLY A 24 21.70 -0.15 -13.78
C GLY A 24 22.60 -0.50 -12.59
N ALA A 25 23.82 0.05 -12.55
CA ALA A 25 24.91 -0.42 -11.68
C ALA A 25 25.02 0.31 -10.33
N LEU A 26 23.94 0.92 -9.80
CA LEU A 26 23.99 1.60 -8.49
C LEU A 26 22.86 1.24 -7.52
N SER A 27 22.13 0.16 -7.76
CA SER A 27 21.30 -0.48 -6.73
C SER A 27 21.93 -1.82 -6.39
N HIS A 28 22.66 -1.90 -5.28
CA HIS A 28 23.22 -3.15 -4.75
C HIS A 28 22.09 -3.98 -4.14
N GLU A 29 21.23 -4.52 -5.00
CA GLU A 29 20.23 -5.50 -4.60
C GLU A 29 20.89 -6.89 -4.57
N ARG A 30 20.77 -7.58 -3.44
CA ARG A 30 21.27 -8.95 -3.27
C ARG A 30 20.10 -9.86 -2.92
N LEU A 31 19.69 -10.67 -3.89
CA LEU A 31 18.64 -11.68 -3.70
C LEU A 31 19.11 -12.78 -2.75
N VAL A 32 18.29 -13.07 -1.76
CA VAL A 32 18.46 -14.16 -0.79
C VAL A 32 17.51 -15.32 -1.10
N TYR A 33 16.35 -15.03 -1.70
CA TYR A 33 15.36 -16.01 -2.10
C TYR A 33 14.64 -15.56 -3.38
N ASN A 34 14.51 -16.49 -4.32
CA ASN A 34 13.82 -16.28 -5.59
C ASN A 34 13.18 -17.59 -6.06
N GLU A 35 12.00 -17.91 -5.55
CA GLU A 35 11.25 -19.11 -5.92
C GLU A 35 9.74 -18.81 -6.01
N ARG A 36 9.04 -19.48 -6.93
CA ARG A 36 7.58 -19.30 -7.14
C ARG A 36 7.20 -17.83 -7.37
N ASP A 37 8.04 -17.13 -8.12
CA ASP A 37 7.94 -15.69 -8.38
C ASP A 37 7.94 -14.81 -7.12
N VAL A 38 8.35 -15.32 -5.96
CA VAL A 38 8.58 -14.53 -4.73
C VAL A 38 10.04 -14.14 -4.67
N GLN A 39 10.31 -12.84 -4.48
CA GLN A 39 11.66 -12.30 -4.38
C GLN A 39 11.86 -11.65 -3.02
N ILE A 40 12.95 -12.03 -2.34
CA ILE A 40 13.36 -11.45 -1.06
C ILE A 40 14.88 -11.28 -1.09
N GLY A 41 15.36 -10.14 -0.63
CA GLY A 41 16.79 -9.85 -0.61
C GLY A 41 17.14 -8.64 0.25
N THR A 42 18.37 -8.19 0.14
CA THR A 42 18.87 -6.98 0.80
C THR A 42 19.10 -5.88 -0.23
N GLU A 43 18.82 -4.63 0.14
CA GLU A 43 19.12 -3.44 -0.65
C GLU A 43 19.65 -2.34 0.27
N HIS A 44 20.29 -1.32 -0.30
CA HIS A 44 20.77 -0.16 0.45
C HIS A 44 19.59 0.59 1.10
N ASP A 45 19.73 0.95 2.38
CA ASP A 45 18.73 1.76 3.08
C ASP A 45 18.95 3.26 2.77
N PRO A 46 18.03 3.92 2.03
CA PRO A 46 18.17 5.33 1.72
C PRO A 46 18.23 6.19 2.98
N SER A 47 17.61 5.77 4.09
CA SER A 47 17.58 6.53 5.33
C SER A 47 18.90 6.53 6.10
N THR A 48 19.90 5.73 5.69
CA THR A 48 21.26 5.74 6.24
C THR A 48 22.26 6.49 5.36
N SER A 49 21.80 7.13 4.27
CA SER A 49 22.67 7.72 3.23
C SER A 49 23.24 9.10 3.55
N SER A 50 23.01 9.65 4.76
CA SER A 50 23.64 10.92 5.14
C SER A 50 25.16 10.73 5.23
N SER A 51 25.94 11.77 4.89
CA SER A 51 27.40 11.75 5.05
C SER A 51 27.80 12.80 6.09
N PRO A 52 28.26 12.38 7.30
CA PRO A 52 28.36 11.00 7.78
C PRO A 52 26.98 10.38 8.11
N PRO A 53 26.86 9.04 8.15
CA PRO A 53 25.63 8.36 8.53
C PRO A 53 25.32 8.66 9.99
N THR A 54 24.21 9.33 10.27
CA THR A 54 23.86 9.73 11.65
C THR A 54 23.29 8.55 12.44
N VAL A 55 22.64 7.60 11.76
CA VAL A 55 22.01 6.42 12.36
C VAL A 55 22.12 5.22 11.41
N LEU A 56 22.46 4.05 11.95
CA LEU A 56 22.53 2.78 11.21
C LEU A 56 21.45 1.82 11.69
N ASN A 57 21.16 0.81 10.88
CA ASN A 57 20.22 -0.25 11.23
C ASN A 57 20.85 -1.26 12.19
N SER A 58 20.02 -1.85 13.05
CA SER A 58 20.35 -2.95 13.97
C SER A 58 20.46 -4.28 13.23
N HIS A 59 21.24 -4.30 12.16
CA HIS A 59 21.53 -5.49 11.34
C HIS A 59 22.99 -5.93 11.51
N PRO A 60 23.30 -7.24 11.36
CA PRO A 60 22.37 -8.34 11.11
C PRO A 60 21.47 -8.62 12.31
N ALA A 61 20.20 -8.91 12.04
CA ALA A 61 19.19 -9.15 13.06
C ALA A 61 18.91 -10.64 13.24
N ARG A 62 18.70 -11.05 14.50
CA ARG A 62 18.34 -12.44 14.85
C ARG A 62 16.88 -12.48 15.32
N LEU A 63 15.97 -12.69 14.37
CA LEU A 63 14.56 -12.98 14.64
C LEU A 63 14.27 -14.43 14.27
N THR A 64 13.34 -15.06 14.98
CA THR A 64 12.85 -16.40 14.63
C THR A 64 11.78 -16.33 13.53
N VAL A 65 11.47 -17.48 12.93
CA VAL A 65 10.39 -17.56 11.93
C VAL A 65 9.05 -17.19 12.58
N GLU A 66 8.85 -17.61 13.82
CA GLU A 66 7.69 -17.31 14.63
C GLU A 66 7.57 -15.81 14.94
N ASP A 67 8.71 -15.13 15.19
CA ASP A 67 8.72 -13.69 15.42
C ASP A 67 8.29 -12.94 14.15
N ILE A 68 8.86 -13.27 12.99
CA ILE A 68 8.49 -12.64 11.71
C ILE A 68 7.02 -12.87 11.38
N ARG A 69 6.52 -14.10 11.59
CA ARG A 69 5.10 -14.39 11.41
C ARG A 69 4.23 -13.56 12.32
N ALA A 70 4.56 -13.49 13.62
CA ALA A 70 3.79 -12.69 14.57
C ALA A 70 3.80 -11.21 14.19
N LEU A 71 4.96 -10.65 13.87
CA LEU A 71 5.13 -9.26 13.46
C LEU A 71 4.30 -8.95 12.20
N LEU A 72 4.48 -9.70 11.12
CA LEU A 72 3.81 -9.42 9.85
C LEU A 72 2.32 -9.77 9.85
N SER A 73 1.89 -10.81 10.58
CA SER A 73 0.46 -11.15 10.75
C SER A 73 -0.33 -10.06 11.48
N SER A 74 0.35 -9.24 12.27
CA SER A 74 -0.28 -8.10 12.95
C SER A 74 -0.47 -6.90 12.03
N VAL A 75 0.18 -6.88 10.85
CA VAL A 75 0.08 -5.76 9.93
C VAL A 75 -1.11 -5.90 9.00
N GLN A 76 -1.88 -4.83 8.89
CA GLN A 76 -2.97 -4.69 7.95
C GLN A 76 -2.72 -3.52 7.01
N VAL A 77 -3.35 -3.54 5.85
CA VAL A 77 -3.33 -2.49 4.86
C VAL A 77 -4.76 -2.14 4.44
N SER A 78 -5.03 -0.85 4.28
CA SER A 78 -6.25 -0.35 3.64
C SER A 78 -5.86 0.52 2.46
N GLY A 79 -6.67 0.56 1.41
CA GLY A 79 -6.44 1.42 0.26
C GLY A 79 -7.66 1.44 -0.65
N TRP A 80 -7.68 2.34 -1.63
CA TRP A 80 -8.78 2.43 -2.59
C TRP A 80 -8.54 1.45 -3.74
N SER A 81 -9.46 0.51 -3.94
CA SER A 81 -9.47 -0.34 -5.14
C SER A 81 -10.28 0.35 -6.24
N GLY A 82 -9.73 0.46 -7.46
CA GLY A 82 -10.36 1.11 -8.61
C GLY A 82 -11.67 0.50 -9.13
N MET A 83 -12.29 -0.47 -8.43
CA MET A 83 -13.60 -0.97 -8.80
C MET A 83 -14.67 0.05 -8.40
N VAL A 84 -15.41 0.53 -9.40
CA VAL A 84 -16.47 1.55 -9.33
C VAL A 84 -17.56 1.26 -8.28
N GLY A 85 -17.63 0.03 -7.73
CA GLY A 85 -18.50 -0.33 -6.62
C GLY A 85 -18.00 0.04 -5.21
N GLY A 86 -16.75 0.50 -5.06
CA GLY A 86 -16.10 0.78 -3.76
C GLY A 86 -16.20 2.23 -3.27
N LEU A 87 -16.70 3.17 -4.09
CA LEU A 87 -16.64 4.61 -3.81
C LEU A 87 -17.56 5.11 -2.66
N LEU A 88 -18.25 4.21 -1.96
CA LEU A 88 -19.25 4.54 -0.91
C LEU A 88 -18.93 3.90 0.45
N ARG A 89 -17.78 3.23 0.61
CA ARG A 89 -17.37 2.64 1.88
C ARG A 89 -15.92 2.99 2.18
N ASP A 90 -15.65 3.34 3.43
CA ASP A 90 -14.29 3.51 3.90
C ASP A 90 -13.49 2.22 3.67
N PRO A 91 -12.24 2.33 3.17
CA PRO A 91 -11.43 1.15 2.86
C PRO A 91 -11.16 0.36 4.15
N THR A 92 -11.68 -0.87 4.19
CA THR A 92 -11.51 -1.73 5.36
C THR A 92 -10.10 -2.32 5.37
N PRO A 93 -9.37 -2.26 6.49
CA PRO A 93 -8.06 -2.90 6.61
C PRO A 93 -8.14 -4.41 6.40
N ILE A 94 -7.27 -4.94 5.55
CA ILE A 94 -7.07 -6.37 5.29
C ILE A 94 -5.65 -6.78 5.69
N PRO A 95 -5.35 -8.06 5.96
CA PRO A 95 -3.98 -8.50 6.25
C PRO A 95 -3.01 -8.08 5.15
N LEU A 96 -1.81 -7.64 5.52
CA LEU A 96 -0.75 -7.27 4.58
C LEU A 96 -0.32 -8.45 3.70
N LEU A 97 -0.23 -9.64 4.31
CA LEU A 97 0.08 -10.90 3.66
C LEU A 97 -0.92 -11.92 4.17
N LYS A 98 -1.40 -12.78 3.29
CA LYS A 98 -2.24 -13.92 3.67
C LYS A 98 -1.41 -14.96 4.41
N GLU A 99 -2.07 -15.87 5.12
CA GLU A 99 -1.39 -16.89 5.92
C GLU A 99 -0.48 -17.80 5.06
N GLU A 100 -0.93 -18.18 3.87
CA GLU A 100 -0.15 -18.96 2.91
C GLU A 100 1.09 -18.20 2.40
N GLU A 101 0.97 -16.90 2.19
CA GLU A 101 2.07 -16.02 1.76
C GLU A 101 3.07 -15.85 2.91
N LEU A 102 2.59 -15.61 4.14
CA LEU A 102 3.40 -15.53 5.36
C LEU A 102 4.21 -16.80 5.59
N ASN A 103 3.60 -17.97 5.42
CA ASN A 103 4.28 -19.26 5.57
C ASN A 103 5.41 -19.45 4.53
N LEU A 104 5.29 -18.85 3.35
CA LEU A 104 6.30 -18.91 2.30
C LEU A 104 7.44 -17.93 2.58
N VAL A 105 7.15 -16.71 3.03
CA VAL A 105 8.16 -15.64 3.15
C VAL A 105 8.90 -15.60 4.49
N ALA A 106 8.33 -16.12 5.57
CA ALA A 106 8.87 -15.90 6.91
C ALA A 106 10.32 -16.42 7.08
N LYS A 107 10.60 -17.65 6.63
CA LYS A 107 11.97 -18.22 6.70
C LYS A 107 12.95 -17.46 5.79
N PRO A 108 12.64 -17.17 4.51
CA PRO A 108 13.47 -16.30 3.69
C PRO A 108 13.75 -14.92 4.30
N LEU A 109 12.77 -14.28 4.92
CA LEU A 109 12.93 -12.98 5.58
C LEU A 109 13.89 -13.06 6.78
N VAL A 110 13.78 -14.10 7.61
CA VAL A 110 14.75 -14.35 8.69
C VAL A 110 16.17 -14.48 8.12
N SER A 111 16.31 -15.25 7.04
CA SER A 111 17.60 -15.43 6.38
C SER A 111 18.18 -14.10 5.88
N ALA A 112 17.36 -13.28 5.22
CA ALA A 112 17.77 -11.97 4.70
C ALA A 112 18.15 -11.00 5.83
N LEU A 113 17.34 -10.92 6.88
CA LEU A 113 17.62 -10.08 8.07
C LEU A 113 18.91 -10.47 8.79
N SER A 114 19.23 -11.76 8.83
CA SER A 114 20.46 -12.27 9.43
C SER A 114 21.72 -12.00 8.60
N GLN A 115 21.56 -11.64 7.33
CA GLN A 115 22.63 -11.36 6.38
C GLN A 115 22.74 -9.89 6.00
N ALA A 116 21.72 -9.08 6.32
CA ALA A 116 21.69 -7.65 6.08
C ALA A 116 22.81 -6.94 6.84
N ARG A 117 23.40 -5.94 6.19
CA ARG A 117 24.39 -5.06 6.78
C ARG A 117 23.73 -3.86 7.49
N PRO A 118 24.46 -3.13 8.36
CA PRO A 118 23.92 -1.96 9.04
C PRO A 118 23.43 -0.82 8.14
N ASP A 119 23.90 -0.78 6.88
CA ASP A 119 23.52 0.18 5.83
C ASP A 119 22.44 -0.39 4.87
N GLU A 120 21.95 -1.60 5.13
CA GLU A 120 20.98 -2.28 4.28
C GLU A 120 19.61 -2.42 4.96
N ARG A 121 18.60 -2.69 4.14
CA ARG A 121 17.27 -3.15 4.54
C ARG A 121 16.88 -4.38 3.73
N VAL A 122 15.86 -5.11 4.18
CA VAL A 122 15.36 -6.29 3.48
C VAL A 122 14.15 -5.91 2.64
N PHE A 123 14.19 -6.15 1.33
CA PHE A 123 13.02 -5.99 0.47
C PHE A 123 12.30 -7.32 0.27
N PHE A 124 11.01 -7.25 -0.03
CA PHE A 124 10.20 -8.39 -0.41
C PHE A 124 9.25 -8.01 -1.55
N SER A 125 8.93 -8.99 -2.38
CA SER A 125 8.02 -8.85 -3.50
C SER A 125 7.30 -10.18 -3.72
N VAL A 126 6.01 -10.22 -3.39
CA VAL A 126 5.19 -11.43 -3.34
C VAL A 126 4.07 -11.31 -4.39
N PRO A 127 3.92 -12.26 -5.32
CA PRO A 127 2.84 -12.25 -6.29
C PRO A 127 1.51 -12.67 -5.64
N ASN A 128 0.39 -12.32 -6.26
CA ASN A 128 -0.91 -12.83 -5.84
C ASN A 128 -1.03 -14.33 -6.14
N LEU A 129 -0.89 -15.17 -5.12
CA LEU A 129 -0.90 -16.64 -5.28
C LEU A 129 -2.25 -17.21 -5.76
N ALA A 130 -3.34 -16.43 -5.70
CA ALA A 130 -4.66 -16.87 -6.13
C ALA A 130 -4.90 -16.75 -7.64
N VAL A 131 -4.07 -16.00 -8.36
CA VAL A 131 -4.27 -15.70 -9.79
C VAL A 131 -3.07 -16.18 -10.60
N ARG A 132 -3.31 -17.03 -11.59
CA ARG A 132 -2.29 -17.44 -12.57
C ARG A 132 -2.03 -16.25 -13.51
N TYR A 133 -0.76 -15.88 -13.69
CA TYR A 133 -0.33 -14.78 -14.58
C TYR A 133 -0.82 -13.40 -14.13
N ASN A 134 -0.52 -13.02 -12.89
CA ASN A 134 -0.75 -11.66 -12.41
C ASN A 134 0.60 -10.93 -12.19
N GLU A 135 0.69 -9.70 -12.70
CA GLU A 135 1.81 -8.78 -12.46
C GLU A 135 1.67 -7.96 -11.17
N ASP A 136 0.50 -8.01 -10.52
CA ASP A 136 0.25 -7.37 -9.24
C ASP A 136 1.04 -8.09 -8.14
N ARG A 137 1.69 -7.29 -7.30
CA ARG A 137 2.59 -7.79 -6.26
C ARG A 137 2.37 -7.00 -4.98
N THR A 138 2.52 -7.69 -3.86
CA THR A 138 2.71 -7.07 -2.56
C THR A 138 4.20 -6.89 -2.36
N ALA A 139 4.65 -5.64 -2.45
CA ALA A 139 6.07 -5.29 -2.50
C ALA A 139 6.38 -4.18 -1.50
N GLY A 140 7.49 -4.33 -0.80
CA GLY A 140 7.90 -3.40 0.24
C GLY A 140 9.27 -3.73 0.80
N SER A 141 9.64 -3.04 1.88
CA SER A 141 10.90 -3.28 2.57
C SER A 141 10.74 -3.18 4.08
N LEU A 142 11.60 -3.87 4.82
CA LEU A 142 11.62 -3.85 6.27
C LEU A 142 13.06 -3.83 6.79
N PHE A 143 13.26 -3.14 7.91
CA PHE A 143 14.53 -3.04 8.60
C PHE A 143 14.31 -2.83 10.09
N ILE A 144 15.36 -3.06 10.88
CA ILE A 144 15.31 -2.92 12.33
C ILE A 144 16.24 -1.79 12.75
N ARG A 145 15.76 -0.91 13.63
CA ARG A 145 16.56 0.16 14.20
C ARG A 145 16.21 0.33 15.67
N GLY A 146 17.20 0.18 16.53
CA GLY A 146 16.98 0.07 17.97
C GLY A 146 15.97 -1.05 18.29
N PRO A 147 14.88 -0.78 19.03
CA PRO A 147 13.84 -1.75 19.36
C PRO A 147 12.71 -1.86 18.33
N TYR A 148 12.78 -1.09 17.23
CA TYR A 148 11.68 -0.95 16.27
C TYR A 148 11.94 -1.77 15.00
N LEU A 149 10.88 -2.44 14.54
CA LEU A 149 10.78 -2.90 13.16
C LEU A 149 10.07 -1.80 12.36
N HIS A 150 10.73 -1.35 11.31
CA HIS A 150 10.20 -0.42 10.33
C HIS A 150 9.78 -1.20 9.08
N LEU A 151 8.61 -0.87 8.55
CA LEU A 151 8.07 -1.48 7.34
C LEU A 151 7.61 -0.37 6.40
N THR A 152 7.98 -0.47 5.13
CA THR A 152 7.45 0.35 4.04
C THR A 152 6.73 -0.54 3.04
N LEU A 153 5.66 -0.03 2.46
CA LEU A 153 4.87 -0.69 1.43
C LEU A 153 4.90 0.16 0.16
N GLN A 154 5.26 -0.47 -0.95
CA GLN A 154 5.27 0.17 -2.26
C GLN A 154 4.03 -0.22 -3.05
N ASP A 155 3.64 -1.49 -3.01
CA ASP A 155 2.48 -2.01 -3.72
C ASP A 155 1.80 -3.14 -2.95
N HIS A 156 0.52 -3.39 -3.24
CA HIS A 156 -0.26 -4.48 -2.66
C HIS A 156 -1.29 -5.03 -3.64
N THR A 157 -1.37 -6.36 -3.73
CA THR A 157 -2.15 -7.07 -4.76
C THR A 157 -3.66 -6.79 -4.75
N ALA A 158 -4.20 -6.33 -3.61
CA ALA A 158 -5.64 -6.07 -3.47
C ALA A 158 -6.07 -4.70 -4.03
N PHE A 159 -5.14 -3.78 -4.25
CA PHE A 159 -5.46 -2.44 -4.71
C PHE A 159 -4.99 -2.31 -6.16
N VAL A 160 -5.92 -2.48 -7.09
CA VAL A 160 -5.64 -2.35 -8.53
C VAL A 160 -5.82 -0.88 -8.93
N ARG A 161 -4.92 -0.38 -9.79
CA ARG A 161 -4.99 0.99 -10.34
C ARG A 161 -6.29 1.16 -11.13
N THR A 162 -6.89 2.34 -11.05
CA THR A 162 -7.76 2.79 -12.14
C THR A 162 -6.87 3.08 -13.33
N ASP A 163 -7.02 2.34 -14.43
CA ASP A 163 -6.47 2.72 -15.73
C ASP A 163 -7.06 4.09 -16.10
N THR A 164 -6.38 5.16 -15.72
CA THR A 164 -6.69 6.51 -16.17
C THR A 164 -6.14 6.66 -17.57
N ALA A 165 -6.83 6.04 -18.52
CA ALA A 165 -6.78 6.30 -19.96
C ALA A 165 -5.39 6.68 -20.52
N GLY A 166 -4.47 5.71 -20.61
CA GLY A 166 -3.30 5.89 -21.48
C GLY A 166 -2.06 5.11 -21.10
N GLY A 167 -1.92 3.92 -21.68
CA GLY A 167 -0.66 3.20 -21.79
C GLY A 167 -0.49 2.10 -20.75
N GLU A 168 -0.63 0.86 -21.20
CA GLU A 168 0.05 -0.30 -20.64
C GLU A 168 1.55 0.09 -20.52
N ASP A 169 2.17 -0.07 -19.35
CA ASP A 169 3.64 -0.08 -19.09
C ASP A 169 4.22 0.93 -18.08
N TYR A 170 3.55 2.02 -17.69
CA TYR A 170 4.13 2.96 -16.70
C TYR A 170 3.53 2.81 -15.31
N LYS A 171 4.12 1.92 -14.49
CA LYS A 171 3.97 1.94 -13.02
C LYS A 171 4.55 3.26 -12.50
N ASP A 172 3.71 4.23 -12.16
CA ASP A 172 4.21 5.45 -11.50
C ASP A 172 4.53 5.09 -10.05
N PRO A 173 5.81 5.13 -9.61
CA PRO A 173 6.19 4.81 -8.23
C PRO A 173 5.62 5.79 -7.20
N ARG A 174 4.94 6.86 -7.62
CA ARG A 174 4.27 7.84 -6.77
C ARG A 174 2.80 7.51 -6.49
N ASP A 175 2.23 6.54 -7.19
CA ASP A 175 0.83 6.14 -7.02
C ASP A 175 0.69 5.11 -5.89
N PHE A 176 0.46 5.62 -4.67
CA PHE A 176 0.27 4.77 -3.49
C PHE A 176 -1.16 4.29 -3.29
N LYS A 177 -2.09 4.54 -4.23
CA LYS A 177 -3.48 4.02 -4.17
C LYS A 177 -4.24 4.38 -2.87
N GLY A 178 -3.82 5.47 -2.21
CA GLY A 178 -4.29 5.85 -0.87
C GLY A 178 -4.06 4.77 0.19
N MET A 179 -3.00 3.98 0.06
CA MET A 179 -2.67 2.92 1.00
C MET A 179 -2.23 3.46 2.34
N HIS A 180 -2.69 2.82 3.41
CA HIS A 180 -2.27 3.05 4.78
C HIS A 180 -2.03 1.72 5.48
N LEU A 181 -0.99 1.67 6.31
CA LEU A 181 -0.67 0.52 7.14
C LEU A 181 -1.25 0.69 8.54
N TRP A 182 -1.70 -0.42 9.11
CA TRP A 182 -2.30 -0.51 10.43
C TRP A 182 -1.71 -1.68 11.18
N LEU A 183 -1.84 -1.65 12.51
CA LEU A 183 -1.60 -2.82 13.35
C LEU A 183 -2.91 -3.31 13.95
N ALA A 184 -3.17 -4.59 13.75
CA ALA A 184 -4.27 -5.30 14.35
C ALA A 184 -4.09 -5.35 15.87
N ARG A 185 -5.15 -5.02 16.61
CA ARG A 185 -5.13 -5.12 18.07
C ARG A 185 -4.83 -6.57 18.50
N PRO A 186 -4.07 -6.77 19.59
CA PRO A 186 -3.69 -5.76 20.58
C PRO A 186 -2.39 -4.99 20.26
N ALA A 187 -1.71 -5.27 19.14
CA ALA A 187 -0.55 -4.49 18.72
C ALA A 187 -0.93 -3.04 18.39
N GLN A 188 0.00 -2.11 18.61
CA GLN A 188 -0.17 -0.69 18.31
C GLN A 188 1.05 -0.13 17.56
N PRO A 189 0.85 0.85 16.67
CA PRO A 189 1.95 1.54 16.01
C PRO A 189 2.84 2.23 17.04
N ALA A 190 4.15 2.17 16.83
CA ALA A 190 5.09 2.87 17.68
C ALA A 190 4.95 4.39 17.47
N SER A 191 4.85 5.13 18.58
CA SER A 191 5.05 6.58 18.57
C SER A 191 6.54 6.85 18.66
N LEU A 192 7.15 7.28 17.55
CA LEU A 192 8.59 7.51 17.46
C LEU A 192 8.94 8.93 17.87
N SER A 193 10.08 9.08 18.55
CA SER A 193 10.71 10.39 18.69
C SER A 193 11.28 10.84 17.33
N PRO A 194 11.53 12.14 17.11
CA PRO A 194 12.19 12.60 15.88
C PRO A 194 13.56 11.95 15.63
N ALA A 195 14.27 11.53 16.69
CA ALA A 195 15.57 10.87 16.57
C ALA A 195 15.45 9.39 16.12
N ASP A 196 14.36 8.72 16.48
CA ASP A 196 14.10 7.32 16.11
C ASP A 196 13.38 7.20 14.76
N THR A 197 12.87 8.31 14.23
CA THR A 197 12.14 8.34 12.96
C THR A 197 13.11 8.23 11.79
N PRO A 198 12.99 7.20 10.93
CA PRO A 198 13.82 7.11 9.73
C PRO A 198 13.60 8.30 8.81
N ALA A 199 14.67 8.76 8.18
CA ALA A 199 14.59 9.72 7.08
C ALA A 199 14.03 9.00 5.84
N TRP A 200 12.70 8.88 5.77
CA TRP A 200 12.00 8.18 4.71
C TRP A 200 12.33 8.76 3.33
N GLY A 201 12.50 7.88 2.35
CA GLY A 201 12.68 8.29 0.97
C GLY A 201 11.44 9.04 0.43
N PRO A 202 11.58 9.84 -0.65
CA PRO A 202 10.46 10.59 -1.24
C PRO A 202 9.24 9.75 -1.64
N PHE A 203 9.45 8.45 -1.87
CA PHE A 203 8.43 7.49 -2.28
C PHE A 203 8.05 6.50 -1.16
N GLU A 204 8.54 6.68 0.06
CA GLU A 204 8.23 5.81 1.20
C GLU A 204 7.09 6.41 2.03
N LYS A 205 5.97 6.73 1.37
CA LYS A 205 4.84 7.40 2.02
C LYS A 205 3.99 6.44 2.85
N VAL A 206 3.99 5.16 2.49
CA VAL A 206 3.22 4.13 3.17
C VAL A 206 4.18 3.34 4.04
N HIS A 207 4.26 3.72 5.32
CA HIS A 207 5.17 3.09 6.26
C HIS A 207 4.53 2.96 7.64
N ILE A 208 5.04 2.03 8.42
CA ILE A 208 4.67 1.84 9.82
C ILE A 208 5.89 1.42 10.61
N SER A 209 5.93 1.80 11.87
CA SER A 209 6.95 1.37 12.81
C SER A 209 6.28 0.69 13.98
N MET A 210 6.87 -0.38 14.47
CA MET A 210 6.34 -1.15 15.59
C MET A 210 7.46 -1.56 16.52
N LYS A 211 7.20 -1.57 17.82
CA LYS A 211 8.18 -2.07 18.78
C LYS A 211 8.08 -3.59 18.85
N ILE A 212 9.18 -4.27 18.53
CA ILE A 212 9.18 -5.73 18.33
C ILE A 212 8.65 -6.45 19.58
N GLN A 213 9.17 -6.08 20.75
CA GLN A 213 8.79 -6.73 22.01
C GLN A 213 7.31 -6.56 22.35
N ASP A 214 6.71 -5.41 22.04
CA ASP A 214 5.32 -5.13 22.35
C ASP A 214 4.39 -6.02 21.49
N VAL A 215 4.71 -6.21 20.21
CA VAL A 215 3.97 -7.09 19.30
C VAL A 215 4.12 -8.57 19.69
N LEU A 216 5.34 -8.99 20.05
CA LEU A 216 5.60 -10.37 20.49
C LEU A 216 4.92 -10.67 21.83
N ALA A 217 4.90 -9.71 22.77
CA ALA A 217 4.19 -9.84 24.04
C ALA A 217 2.67 -9.91 23.85
N ALA A 218 2.13 -9.09 22.93
CA ALA A 218 0.70 -9.08 22.58
C ALA A 218 0.17 -10.46 22.14
N ARG A 219 1.00 -11.28 21.48
CA ARG A 219 0.65 -12.67 21.10
C ARG A 219 0.43 -13.58 22.32
N SER A 220 1.13 -13.35 23.42
CA SER A 220 1.08 -14.21 24.61
C SER A 220 -0.12 -13.96 25.51
N LEU A 221 -0.92 -12.92 25.23
CA LEU A 221 -2.11 -12.60 26.02
C LEU A 221 -3.26 -13.57 25.73
N PRO A 222 -3.85 -14.21 26.76
CA PRO A 222 -4.99 -15.10 26.58
C PRO A 222 -6.19 -14.34 26.01
N ILE A 223 -6.91 -15.00 25.09
CA ILE A 223 -8.11 -14.50 24.38
C ILE A 223 -9.18 -13.94 25.34
N ALA A 224 -9.22 -14.41 26.59
CA ALA A 224 -10.13 -13.94 27.63
C ALA A 224 -9.96 -12.46 28.03
N ALA A 225 -8.80 -11.84 27.76
CA ALA A 225 -8.57 -10.41 27.99
C ALA A 225 -8.97 -9.53 26.79
N GLN A 226 -9.36 -10.13 25.66
CA GLN A 226 -9.58 -9.42 24.39
C GLN A 226 -11.05 -9.01 24.15
N THR A 227 -11.97 -9.40 25.03
CA THR A 227 -13.39 -8.94 25.06
C THR A 227 -13.68 -7.91 26.14
N GLY A 228 -12.69 -7.16 26.61
CA GLY A 228 -12.87 -6.03 27.53
C GLY A 228 -13.56 -4.82 26.89
N GLN A 229 -14.76 -5.00 26.31
CA GLN A 229 -15.75 -3.94 26.34
C GLN A 229 -16.10 -3.70 27.83
N PRO A 230 -16.15 -2.44 28.30
CA PRO A 230 -16.80 -2.15 29.56
C PRO A 230 -18.31 -2.37 29.37
N VAL A 231 -18.76 -3.61 29.49
CA VAL A 231 -20.15 -3.89 29.85
C VAL A 231 -20.29 -3.34 31.27
N PRO A 232 -21.21 -2.41 31.55
CA PRO A 232 -21.48 -2.01 32.93
C PRO A 232 -21.99 -3.24 33.68
N GLN A 233 -21.12 -3.89 34.45
CA GLN A 233 -21.52 -4.91 35.39
C GLN A 233 -22.27 -4.21 36.51
N VAL A 234 -23.59 -4.31 36.46
CA VAL A 234 -24.45 -3.98 37.60
C VAL A 234 -24.26 -5.08 38.63
N PRO A 235 -23.78 -4.81 39.86
CA PRO A 235 -23.85 -5.78 40.93
C PRO A 235 -25.29 -5.83 41.44
N ALA A 236 -25.90 -7.00 41.35
CA ALA A 236 -27.18 -7.27 41.99
C ALA A 236 -26.97 -7.39 43.51
N ALA A 237 -27.40 -6.39 44.27
CA ALA A 237 -27.87 -6.57 45.65
C ALA A 237 -28.61 -5.32 46.17
N GLN A 238 -29.86 -5.57 46.55
CA GLN A 238 -30.64 -4.91 47.62
C GLN A 238 -31.53 -3.72 47.28
N LEU A 239 -32.83 -4.01 47.45
CA LEU A 239 -34.01 -3.16 47.42
C LEU A 239 -34.02 -2.14 48.57
N VAL A 240 -34.10 -0.83 48.27
CA VAL A 240 -34.87 0.17 49.05
C VAL A 240 -35.22 1.36 48.12
N PRO A 241 -36.44 1.93 48.12
CA PRO A 241 -36.78 3.07 47.27
C PRO A 241 -36.56 4.38 48.02
N VAL A 242 -35.70 5.28 47.51
CA VAL A 242 -35.62 6.67 47.99
C VAL A 242 -35.37 7.64 46.82
N ILE A 243 -36.16 8.70 46.84
CA ILE A 243 -36.40 9.81 45.89
C ILE A 243 -35.11 10.56 45.50
N PRO A 244 -34.99 11.15 44.28
CA PRO A 244 -33.81 11.91 43.89
C PRO A 244 -33.84 13.34 44.47
N THR A 245 -32.87 13.67 45.31
CA THR A 245 -32.46 15.05 45.61
C THR A 245 -31.08 15.31 45.02
N LEU A 246 -30.98 16.36 44.20
CA LEU A 246 -29.72 16.98 43.76
C LEU A 246 -28.79 17.26 44.94
N PRO A 247 -27.47 17.32 44.68
CA PRO A 247 -26.70 18.39 45.29
C PRO A 247 -25.84 19.17 44.30
N THR A 248 -25.74 20.45 44.62
CA THR A 248 -25.04 21.54 43.95
C THR A 248 -23.64 21.73 44.56
N SER A 249 -22.66 22.07 43.71
CA SER A 249 -21.43 22.85 43.99
C SER A 249 -20.32 22.18 44.85
N LYS A 250 -19.02 22.49 44.76
CA LYS A 250 -18.20 23.48 44.03
C LYS A 250 -16.72 23.07 44.23
N GLY A 251 -15.84 23.28 43.24
CA GLY A 251 -14.39 23.10 43.41
C GLY A 251 -13.60 23.40 42.13
N SER A 252 -13.17 24.66 42.00
CA SER A 252 -12.49 25.34 40.88
C SER A 252 -11.20 24.68 40.35
N SER A 253 -11.02 24.63 39.02
CA SER A 253 -10.05 25.53 38.33
C SER A 253 -9.99 25.31 36.81
N GLY A 254 -10.27 26.39 36.07
CA GLY A 254 -9.74 26.71 34.73
C GLY A 254 -10.11 25.80 33.55
N ALA A 255 -11.21 26.11 32.86
CA ALA A 255 -11.43 25.66 31.48
C ALA A 255 -12.43 26.59 30.75
N PRO A 256 -12.27 26.83 29.43
CA PRO A 256 -13.25 27.58 28.65
C PRO A 256 -14.59 26.84 28.64
N THR A 257 -15.65 27.62 28.52
CA THR A 257 -17.06 27.24 28.60
C THR A 257 -17.41 26.02 27.76
N THR A 258 -17.76 24.89 28.40
CA THR A 258 -18.27 23.66 27.76
C THR A 258 -19.51 23.89 26.89
N ALA A 259 -20.22 25.01 27.10
CA ALA A 259 -21.33 25.43 26.26
C ALA A 259 -20.89 25.93 24.87
N GLU A 260 -19.80 26.69 24.76
CA GLU A 260 -19.28 27.17 23.46
C GLU A 260 -18.75 26.01 22.61
N SER A 261 -18.02 25.07 23.21
CA SER A 261 -17.54 23.89 22.49
C SER A 261 -18.69 23.00 21.98
N ALA A 262 -19.82 22.94 22.68
CA ALA A 262 -21.00 22.21 22.23
C ALA A 262 -21.77 22.93 21.11
N GLU A 263 -21.77 24.27 21.08
CA GLU A 263 -22.34 25.05 19.99
C GLU A 263 -21.47 25.01 18.73
N ASP A 264 -20.16 25.09 18.86
CA ASP A 264 -19.20 24.94 17.74
C ASP A 264 -19.33 23.57 17.08
N LEU A 265 -19.47 22.50 17.87
CA LEU A 265 -19.71 21.15 17.35
C LEU A 265 -21.04 21.04 16.59
N ARG A 266 -22.09 21.73 17.04
CA ARG A 266 -23.38 21.76 16.35
C ARG A 266 -23.31 22.53 15.04
N LEU A 267 -22.55 23.62 15.01
CA LEU A 267 -22.29 24.38 13.78
C LEU A 267 -21.49 23.54 12.77
N MET A 268 -20.43 22.86 13.21
CA MET A 268 -19.67 21.93 12.36
C MET A 268 -20.52 20.79 11.82
N LEU A 269 -21.38 20.17 12.65
CA LEU A 269 -22.29 19.11 12.21
C LEU A 269 -23.27 19.61 11.14
N ARG A 270 -23.76 20.85 11.29
CA ARG A 270 -24.65 21.47 10.30
C ARG A 270 -23.93 21.75 8.98
N GLU A 271 -22.71 22.25 9.05
CA GLU A 271 -21.88 22.55 7.87
C GLU A 271 -21.49 21.26 7.10
N LEU A 272 -21.06 20.22 7.83
CA LEU A 272 -20.80 18.88 7.28
C LEU A 272 -22.05 18.27 6.64
N SER A 273 -23.23 18.49 7.24
CA SER A 273 -24.48 18.01 6.67
C SER A 273 -24.83 18.75 5.38
N SER A 274 -24.65 20.08 5.33
CA SER A 274 -24.88 20.84 4.09
C SER A 274 -23.88 20.48 3.00
N ALA A 275 -22.61 20.30 3.34
CA ALA A 275 -21.56 19.88 2.40
C ALA A 275 -21.84 18.49 1.83
N ASN A 276 -22.29 17.54 2.66
CA ASN A 276 -22.70 16.21 2.18
C ASN A 276 -23.89 16.26 1.23
N LEU A 277 -24.87 17.14 1.50
CA LEU A 277 -26.03 17.30 0.63
C LEU A 277 -25.62 17.89 -0.73
N GLU A 278 -24.75 18.89 -0.73
CA GLU A 278 -24.22 19.51 -1.94
C GLU A 278 -23.41 18.50 -2.78
N LEU A 279 -22.54 17.72 -2.15
CA LEU A 279 -21.77 16.67 -2.83
C LEU A 279 -22.68 15.64 -3.49
N ARG A 280 -23.78 15.25 -2.83
CA ARG A 280 -24.78 14.36 -3.44
C ARG A 280 -25.47 14.98 -4.64
N SER A 281 -25.76 16.28 -4.60
CA SER A 281 -26.29 17.00 -5.76
C SER A 281 -25.31 16.97 -6.93
N ARG A 282 -24.05 17.34 -6.68
CA ARG A 282 -23.00 17.36 -7.72
C ARG A 282 -22.77 15.98 -8.34
N LEU A 283 -22.79 14.91 -7.54
CA LEU A 283 -22.67 13.54 -8.03
C LEU A 283 -23.86 13.14 -8.91
N LYS A 284 -25.08 13.59 -8.57
CA LYS A 284 -26.27 13.35 -9.37
C LYS A 284 -26.19 14.09 -10.71
N ASP A 285 -25.72 15.34 -10.69
CA ASP A 285 -25.53 16.15 -11.90
C ASP A 285 -24.49 15.50 -12.83
N GLN A 286 -23.33 15.08 -12.28
CA GLN A 286 -22.30 14.37 -13.05
C GLN A 286 -22.78 13.04 -13.63
N ALA A 287 -23.61 12.30 -12.88
CA ALA A 287 -24.19 11.05 -13.38
C ALA A 287 -25.16 11.31 -14.54
N GLN A 288 -25.93 12.40 -14.48
CA GLN A 288 -26.82 12.81 -15.55
C GLN A 288 -26.04 13.25 -16.79
N ASP A 289 -24.97 14.03 -16.63
CA ASP A 289 -24.09 14.45 -17.73
C ASP A 289 -23.44 13.24 -18.41
N MET A 290 -22.96 12.27 -17.62
CA MET A 290 -22.38 11.05 -18.14
C MET A 290 -23.40 10.21 -18.93
N GLN A 291 -24.66 10.20 -18.50
CA GLN A 291 -25.72 9.51 -19.22
C GLN A 291 -26.03 10.22 -20.54
N SER A 292 -26.12 11.56 -20.54
CA SER A 292 -26.32 12.35 -21.77
C SER A 292 -25.21 12.11 -22.79
N LEU A 293 -23.95 12.10 -22.35
CA LEU A 293 -22.80 11.83 -23.22
C LEU A 293 -22.83 10.40 -23.80
N LYS A 294 -23.28 9.42 -23.01
CA LYS A 294 -23.46 8.04 -23.50
C LYS A 294 -24.54 7.98 -24.58
N ASP A 295 -25.64 8.69 -24.39
CA ASP A 295 -26.74 8.73 -25.36
C ASP A 295 -26.31 9.45 -26.65
N GLU A 296 -25.54 10.53 -26.55
CA GLU A 296 -24.92 11.20 -27.71
C GLU A 296 -23.94 10.29 -28.46
N LEU A 297 -23.08 9.56 -27.76
CA LEU A 297 -22.17 8.60 -28.38
C LEU A 297 -22.92 7.44 -29.05
N ALA A 298 -24.00 6.96 -28.45
CA ALA A 298 -24.85 5.94 -29.05
C ALA A 298 -25.52 6.45 -30.34
N LYS A 299 -26.01 7.69 -30.32
CA LYS A 299 -26.60 8.36 -31.47
C LYS A 299 -25.57 8.56 -32.59
N LEU A 300 -24.38 9.06 -32.28
CA LEU A 300 -23.30 9.24 -33.25
C LEU A 300 -22.85 7.91 -33.88
N LYS A 301 -22.77 6.83 -33.09
CA LYS A 301 -22.50 5.49 -33.63
C LYS A 301 -23.58 5.04 -34.60
N GLN A 302 -24.85 5.28 -34.28
CA GLN A 302 -25.97 4.93 -35.14
C GLN A 302 -25.96 5.72 -36.45
N GLU A 303 -25.74 7.04 -36.38
CA GLU A 303 -25.59 7.90 -37.56
C GLU A 303 -24.41 7.45 -38.45
N LEU A 304 -23.29 7.02 -37.86
CA LEU A 304 -22.15 6.48 -38.60
C LEU A 304 -22.48 5.15 -39.31
N THR A 305 -23.33 4.31 -38.70
CA THR A 305 -23.76 3.04 -39.31
C THR A 305 -24.80 3.24 -40.42
N ASP A 306 -25.71 4.19 -40.25
CA ASP A 306 -26.75 4.51 -41.25
C ASP A 306 -26.19 5.27 -42.45
N SER A 307 -25.10 6.02 -42.27
CA SER A 307 -24.41 6.75 -43.34
C SER A 307 -23.53 5.88 -44.24
N LYS A 308 -23.45 4.55 -44.01
CA LYS A 308 -22.64 3.64 -44.83
C LYS A 308 -23.48 3.10 -46.01
N PRO A 309 -23.17 3.46 -47.28
CA PRO A 309 -24.03 3.10 -48.41
C PRO A 309 -24.02 1.58 -48.67
N LYS A 310 -25.21 0.99 -48.81
CA LYS A 310 -25.43 -0.43 -49.15
C LYS A 310 -24.83 -0.77 -50.51
N ALA A 311 -23.71 -1.50 -50.51
CA ALA A 311 -23.19 -2.15 -51.71
C ALA A 311 -24.19 -3.19 -52.23
N LYS A 312 -24.67 -3.00 -53.46
CA LYS A 312 -25.64 -3.88 -54.14
C LYS A 312 -25.04 -5.29 -54.34
N SER A 313 -25.66 -6.27 -53.69
CA SER A 313 -25.48 -7.70 -53.93
C SER A 313 -25.89 -8.08 -55.35
N ARG A 314 -24.93 -8.53 -56.17
CA ARG A 314 -25.16 -9.10 -57.52
C ARG A 314 -25.45 -10.61 -57.39
N ARG A 315 -26.69 -11.02 -57.66
CA ARG A 315 -27.11 -12.43 -57.81
C ARG A 315 -26.69 -12.98 -59.19
N LYS A 316 -25.89 -14.08 -59.17
CA LYS A 316 -25.90 -15.39 -59.92
C LYS A 316 -26.74 -15.57 -61.23
N PRO A 317 -26.61 -16.68 -62.01
CA PRO A 317 -25.54 -17.72 -62.18
C PRO A 317 -25.34 -18.24 -63.65
N ALA A 318 -24.51 -19.29 -63.77
CA ALA A 318 -24.61 -20.46 -64.68
C ALA A 318 -23.68 -20.55 -65.92
N ALA A 319 -22.94 -21.65 -65.97
CA ALA A 319 -22.50 -22.32 -67.19
C ALA A 319 -22.67 -23.84 -66.99
N PRO A 320 -23.30 -24.58 -67.92
CA PRO A 320 -23.18 -26.03 -68.01
C PRO A 320 -22.22 -26.46 -69.14
N GLN A 321 -21.55 -27.59 -68.86
CA GLN A 321 -21.00 -28.67 -69.73
C GLN A 321 -20.94 -28.41 -71.25
N GLN A 322 -19.84 -28.70 -71.95
CA GLN A 322 -19.12 -29.99 -72.05
C GLN A 322 -17.61 -29.77 -72.31
#